data_AF-N0E5I1-F1
#
_entry.id   AF-N0E5I1-F1
#
_cell.length_a   1.000
_cell.length_b   1.000
_cell.length_c   1.000
_cell.angle_alpha   90.00
_cell.angle_beta   90.00
_cell.angle_gamma   90.00
#
_symmetry.space_group_name_H-M   'P 1'
#
loop_
_entity.id
_entity.type
_entity.pdbx_description
1 polymer ?
#
loop_
_entity_poly.entity_id
_entity_poly.type
_entity_poly.pdbx_seq_one_letter_code
_entity_poly.pdbx_strand_id
1 'polypeptide(L)'
;MHRTLQQSPHLWETAAAYLEGGQGVEGTARALFVHANTVRYRLGAITRETGLDLADPHDALTARLSLLWGRLDDARKSPGQAVGRP
;
A
#
# COMPACT_ATOMS: atom_id res chain seq x y z
N MET A 1 5.52 -6.14 7.68
CA MET A 1 4.71 -5.38 6.71
C MET A 1 5.41 -5.19 5.36
N HIS A 2 6.54 -4.48 5.27
CA HIS A 2 7.20 -4.18 3.97
C HIS A 2 7.53 -5.43 3.13
N ARG A 3 8.22 -6.43 3.70
CA ARG A 3 8.57 -7.67 2.98
C ARG A 3 7.36 -8.53 2.59
N THR A 4 6.29 -8.49 3.40
CA THR A 4 5.07 -9.30 3.19
C THR A 4 4.22 -8.73 2.07
N LEU A 5 3.98 -7.42 2.06
CA LEU A 5 3.17 -6.78 1.03
C LEU A 5 3.90 -6.67 -0.33
N GLN A 6 5.25 -6.70 -0.34
CA GLN A 6 6.01 -6.80 -1.60
C GLN A 6 5.73 -8.10 -2.38
N GLN A 7 5.25 -9.16 -1.72
CA GLN A 7 4.87 -10.41 -2.39
C GLN A 7 3.47 -10.32 -3.04
N SER A 8 2.69 -9.31 -2.67
CA SER A 8 1.31 -9.10 -3.14
C SER A 8 1.12 -7.66 -3.63
N PRO A 9 1.58 -7.31 -4.85
CA PRO A 9 1.57 -5.93 -5.37
C PRO A 9 0.21 -5.24 -5.29
N HIS A 10 -0.87 -5.98 -5.55
CA HIS A 10 -2.24 -5.49 -5.50
C HIS A 10 -2.70 -5.11 -4.07
N LEU A 11 -2.16 -5.75 -3.03
CA LEU A 11 -2.44 -5.37 -1.63
C LEU A 11 -1.68 -4.12 -1.24
N TRP A 12 -0.42 -3.99 -1.68
CA TRP A 12 0.36 -2.77 -1.50
C TRP A 12 -0.30 -1.55 -2.14
N GLU A 13 -0.71 -1.66 -3.41
CA GLU A 13 -1.46 -0.62 -4.13
C GLU A 13 -2.77 -0.26 -3.42
N THR A 14 -3.47 -1.27 -2.90
CA THR A 14 -4.72 -1.04 -2.16
C THR A 14 -4.47 -0.30 -0.85
N ALA A 15 -3.45 -0.68 -0.09
CA ALA A 15 -3.08 0.01 1.14
C ALA A 15 -2.68 1.47 0.87
N ALA A 16 -1.87 1.71 -0.16
CA ALA A 16 -1.44 3.05 -0.55
C ALA A 16 -2.62 3.94 -0.95
N ALA A 17 -3.44 3.48 -1.90
CA ALA A 17 -4.61 4.25 -2.37
C ALA A 17 -5.63 4.50 -1.25
N TYR A 18 -5.85 3.52 -0.37
CA TYR A 18 -6.75 3.66 0.77
C TYR A 18 -6.26 4.71 1.76
N LEU A 19 -4.98 4.66 2.14
CA LEU A 19 -4.41 5.59 3.13
C LEU A 19 -4.22 7.00 2.57
N GLU A 20 -3.89 7.15 1.28
CA GLU A 20 -3.76 8.45 0.60
C GLU A 20 -5.15 9.08 0.34
N GLY A 21 -6.15 8.26 0.02
CA GLY A 21 -7.53 8.68 -0.26
C GLY A 21 -8.41 8.94 0.96
N GLY A 22 -7.84 9.08 2.16
CA GLY A 22 -8.59 9.37 3.39
C GLY A 22 -9.36 8.18 3.97
N GLN A 23 -8.91 6.95 3.74
CA GLN A 23 -9.47 5.71 4.30
C GLN A 23 -10.93 5.45 3.87
N GLY A 24 -11.32 5.95 2.70
CA GLY A 24 -12.62 5.70 2.08
C GLY A 24 -12.63 4.51 1.12
N VAL A 25 -13.46 3.49 1.38
CA VAL A 25 -13.58 2.29 0.52
C VAL A 25 -14.04 2.64 -0.90
N GLU A 26 -15.07 3.45 -1.04
CA GLU A 26 -15.63 3.81 -2.35
C GLU A 26 -14.66 4.69 -3.17
N GLY A 27 -13.93 5.59 -2.51
CA GLY A 27 -12.88 6.38 -3.15
C GLY A 27 -11.73 5.52 -3.65
N THR A 28 -11.31 4.55 -2.84
CA THR A 28 -10.26 3.58 -3.19
C THR A 28 -10.68 2.68 -4.34
N ALA A 29 -11.92 2.19 -4.32
CA ALA A 29 -12.48 1.35 -5.38
C ALA A 29 -12.46 2.07 -6.73
N ARG A 30 -12.87 3.35 -6.73
CA ARG A 30 -12.82 4.21 -7.91
C ARG A 30 -11.38 4.46 -8.37
N ALA A 31 -10.46 4.76 -7.46
CA ALA A 31 -9.05 5.02 -7.79
C ALA A 31 -8.36 3.80 -8.43
N LEU A 32 -8.73 2.59 -8.01
CA LEU A 32 -8.12 1.34 -8.47
C LEU A 32 -8.94 0.62 -9.56
N PHE A 33 -10.05 1.21 -10.01
CA PHE A 33 -10.98 0.59 -10.98
C PHE A 33 -11.43 -0.82 -10.59
N VAL A 34 -11.74 -1.03 -9.31
CA VAL A 34 -12.27 -2.29 -8.78
C VAL A 34 -13.60 -2.08 -8.06
N HIS A 35 -14.32 -3.16 -7.78
CA HIS A 35 -15.52 -3.10 -6.97
C HIS A 35 -15.18 -2.86 -5.48
N ALA A 36 -16.06 -2.17 -4.76
CA ALA A 36 -15.88 -1.88 -3.33
C ALA A 36 -15.69 -3.15 -2.47
N ASN A 37 -16.35 -4.25 -2.83
CA ASN A 37 -16.14 -5.54 -2.14
C ASN A 37 -14.72 -6.07 -2.28
N THR A 38 -14.10 -5.87 -3.45
CA THR A 38 -12.70 -6.25 -3.67
C THR A 38 -11.78 -5.45 -2.76
N VAL A 39 -12.05 -4.16 -2.55
CA VAL A 39 -11.30 -3.33 -1.60
C VAL A 39 -11.46 -3.86 -0.17
N ARG A 40 -12.68 -4.11 0.30
CA ARG A 40 -12.93 -4.67 1.64
C ARG A 40 -12.22 -6.00 1.85
N TYR A 41 -12.29 -6.88 0.84
CA TYR A 41 -11.58 -8.16 0.87
C TYR A 41 -10.07 -7.98 0.98
N ARG A 42 -9.48 -7.09 0.17
CA ARG A 42 -8.05 -6.79 0.19
C ARG A 42 -7.61 -6.14 1.51
N LEU A 43 -8.41 -5.25 2.09
CA LEU A 43 -8.15 -4.69 3.43
C LEU A 43 -8.12 -5.79 4.49
N GLY A 44 -9.09 -6.72 4.47
CA GLY A 44 -9.08 -7.88 5.36
C GLY A 44 -7.88 -8.81 5.12
N ALA A 45 -7.43 -8.97 3.88
CA ALA A 45 -6.20 -9.70 3.57
C ALA A 45 -4.96 -9.00 4.15
N ILE A 46 -4.86 -7.67 4.00
CA ILE A 46 -3.77 -6.87 4.59
C ILE A 46 -3.72 -7.06 6.10
N THR A 47 -4.85 -6.97 6.80
CA THR A 47 -4.90 -7.19 8.24
C THR A 47 -4.46 -8.59 8.64
N ARG A 48 -4.92 -9.63 7.92
CA ARG A 48 -4.48 -11.01 8.18
C ARG A 48 -2.98 -11.22 7.95
N GLU A 49 -2.41 -10.62 6.91
CA GLU A 49 -1.01 -10.82 6.54
C GLU A 49 -0.04 -9.96 7.36
N THR A 50 -0.47 -8.79 7.80
CA THR A 50 0.40 -7.80 8.46
C THR A 50 0.11 -7.61 9.93
N GLY A 51 -1.07 -8.01 10.39
CA GLY A 51 -1.59 -7.74 11.73
C GLY A 51 -2.14 -6.33 11.93
N LEU A 52 -2.09 -5.47 10.90
CA LEU A 52 -2.49 -4.06 11.00
C LEU A 52 -3.91 -3.83 10.47
N ASP A 53 -4.74 -3.15 11.25
CA ASP A 53 -6.03 -2.66 10.77
C ASP A 53 -5.86 -1.24 10.20
N LEU A 54 -5.97 -1.10 8.87
CA LEU A 54 -5.81 0.22 8.24
C LEU A 54 -6.97 1.18 8.55
N ALA A 55 -8.06 0.73 9.16
CA ALA A 55 -9.12 1.61 9.66
C ALA A 55 -8.76 2.20 11.04
N ASP A 56 -7.90 1.54 11.82
CA ASP A 56 -7.41 2.07 13.08
C ASP A 56 -6.36 3.17 12.84
N PRO A 57 -6.46 4.36 13.46
CA PRO A 57 -5.54 5.47 13.21
C PRO A 57 -4.07 5.18 13.54
N HIS A 58 -3.80 4.37 14.57
CA HIS A 58 -2.45 4.05 15.01
C HIS A 58 -1.79 3.07 14.04
N ASP A 59 -2.52 2.03 13.65
CA ASP A 59 -2.07 1.06 12.66
C ASP A 59 -1.95 1.70 11.27
N ALA A 60 -2.85 2.61 10.91
CA ALA A 60 -2.77 3.39 9.68
C ALA A 60 -1.50 4.26 9.61
N LEU A 61 -1.10 4.89 10.71
CA LEU A 61 0.16 5.64 10.78
C LEU A 61 1.36 4.70 10.57
N THR A 62 1.36 3.56 11.26
CA THR A 62 2.40 2.53 11.12
C THR A 62 2.51 2.03 9.67
N ALA A 63 1.37 1.83 9.02
CA ALA A 63 1.30 1.43 7.63
C ALA A 63 1.82 2.52 6.68
N ARG A 64 1.48 3.79 6.90
CA ARG A 64 2.01 4.93 6.12
C ARG A 64 3.53 5.03 6.21
N LEU A 65 4.09 4.90 7.41
CA LEU A 65 5.54 4.91 7.61
C LEU A 65 6.22 3.73 6.89
N SER A 66 5.59 2.55 6.94
CA SER A 66 6.07 1.37 6.21
C SER A 66 6.02 1.54 4.68
N LEU A 67 4.96 2.18 4.16
CA LEU A 67 4.84 2.52 2.74
C LEU A 67 5.94 3.49 2.30
N LEU A 68 6.18 4.54 3.10
CA LEU A 68 7.23 5.51 2.84
C LEU A 68 8.62 4.86 2.86
N TRP A 69 8.87 4.02 3.87
CA TRP A 69 10.12 3.27 3.97
C TRP A 69 10.36 2.41 2.73
N GLY A 70 9.32 1.72 2.23
CA GLY A 70 9.45 0.91 1.02
C GLY A 70 9.82 1.71 -0.22
N ARG A 71 9.20 2.88 -0.42
CA ARG A 71 9.56 3.79 -1.52
C ARG A 71 11.01 4.26 -1.44
N LEU A 72 11.51 4.57 -0.25
CA LEU A 72 12.91 4.96 -0.04
C LEU A 72 13.88 3.79 -0.27
N ASP A 73 13.51 2.59 0.16
CA ASP A 73 14.32 1.38 -0.03
C ASP A 73 14.47 1.02 -1.51
N ASP A 74 13.40 1.14 -2.29
CA ASP A 74 13.41 0.93 -3.74
C ASP A 74 14.24 1.99 -4.48
N ALA A 75 14.12 3.26 -4.07
CA ALA A 75 14.94 4.34 -4.60
C ALA A 75 16.44 4.12 -4.31
N ARG A 76 16.77 3.66 -3.08
CA ARG A 76 18.14 3.33 -2.68
C ARG A 76 18.71 2.12 -3.42
N LYS A 77 17.87 1.12 -3.76
CA LYS A 77 18.27 -0.05 -4.56
C LYS A 77 18.48 0.28 -6.04
N SER A 78 17.99 1.43 -6.50
CA SER A 78 18.14 1.92 -7.87
C SER A 78 19.03 3.17 -8.01
N PRO A 79 20.27 3.26 -7.46
CA PRO A 79 21.10 4.45 -7.65
C PRO A 79 21.63 4.62 -9.09
N GLY A 80 21.42 3.64 -9.99
CA GLY A 80 22.08 3.56 -11.30
C GLY A 80 21.21 3.74 -12.54
N GLN A 81 19.90 4.01 -12.44
CA GLN A 81 19.02 4.12 -13.63
C GLN A 81 18.78 5.56 -14.11
N ALA A 82 19.34 6.56 -13.43
CA ALA A 82 19.29 7.98 -13.83
C ALA A 82 20.44 8.41 -14.76
N VAL A 83 21.46 7.57 -14.97
CA VAL A 83 22.57 7.80 -15.89
C VAL A 83 22.51 6.75 -16.99
N GLY A 84 21.97 7.11 -18.15
CA GLY A 84 22.00 6.25 -19.35
C GLY A 84 20.63 5.97 -19.95
N ARG A 85 20.04 6.97 -20.58
CA ARG A 85 19.25 6.75 -21.80
C ARG A 85 19.85 7.65 -22.90
N PRO A 86 20.29 7.07 -24.04
CA PRO A 86 20.78 7.83 -25.19
C PRO A 86 19.67 8.67 -25.84
#